data_AF-A0A2P8VDR8-F1
#
_entry.id   AF-A0A2P8VDR8-F1
#
_cell.length_a   1.000
_cell.length_b   1.000
_cell.length_c   1.000
_cell.angle_alpha   90.00
_cell.angle_beta   90.00
_cell.angle_gamma   90.00
#
_symmetry.space_group_name_H-M   'P 1'
#
loop_
_entity.id
_entity.type
_entity.pdbx_description
1 polymer ?
#
loop_
_entity_poly.entity_id
_entity_poly.type
_entity_poly.pdbx_seq_one_letter_code
_entity_poly.pdbx_strand_id
1 'polypeptide(L)'
;RSAATGGHAPLTRTFIRFWTVSFPVVADRTWRWWLATAVAFFAVVVLIGFWVAGSHEVQSAIGTPTEIDELVSHDVQSYYSEHPAASFALQVWVNNSWVATTCIAMSVVLGLPIPLVLFDNAANVGLIAGLMFQAGKGDFLLGLLLPHGLLELTAVFLAAAIGMRLGWSVISAGNRPRGQV
;
A
#
# COMPACT_ATOMS: atom_id res chain seq x y z
N ARG A 1 26.32 41.12 -24.14
CA ARG A 1 25.49 39.94 -24.47
C ARG A 1 26.08 38.76 -23.72
N SER A 2 25.46 38.32 -22.62
CA SER A 2 25.85 37.09 -21.92
C SER A 2 24.60 36.25 -21.76
N ALA A 3 24.43 35.30 -22.68
CA ALA A 3 23.46 34.23 -22.51
C ALA A 3 24.02 33.28 -21.45
N ALA A 4 23.40 33.26 -20.27
CA ALA A 4 23.67 32.26 -19.25
C ALA A 4 23.23 30.90 -19.82
N THR A 5 24.19 30.06 -20.15
CA THR A 5 23.96 28.68 -20.59
C THR A 5 23.39 27.89 -19.41
N GLY A 6 22.15 27.40 -19.58
CA GLY A 6 21.51 26.47 -18.66
C GLY A 6 22.26 25.14 -18.67
N GLY A 7 23.29 25.01 -17.83
CA GLY A 7 23.97 23.75 -17.58
C GLY A 7 23.10 22.88 -16.69
N HIS A 8 22.33 21.97 -17.29
CA HIS A 8 21.72 20.88 -16.54
C HIS A 8 22.82 20.17 -15.74
N ALA A 9 22.66 20.09 -14.42
CA ALA A 9 23.55 19.28 -13.60
C ALA A 9 23.60 17.86 -14.19
N PRO A 10 24.78 17.21 -14.24
CA PRO A 10 24.90 15.87 -14.82
C PRO A 10 23.87 14.94 -14.18
N LEU A 11 23.14 14.17 -15.00
CA LEU A 11 22.02 13.31 -14.57
C LEU A 11 22.38 12.44 -13.37
N THR A 12 23.61 11.94 -13.33
CA THR A 12 24.18 11.16 -12.21
C THR A 12 24.19 11.94 -10.89
N ARG A 13 24.55 13.22 -10.91
CA ARG A 13 24.57 14.08 -9.71
C ARG A 13 23.15 14.35 -9.21
N THR A 14 22.20 14.53 -10.10
CA THR A 14 20.78 14.70 -9.75
C THR A 14 20.21 13.41 -9.15
N PHE A 15 20.52 12.26 -9.75
CA PHE A 15 20.13 10.94 -9.26
C PHE A 15 20.68 10.66 -7.86
N ILE A 16 22.00 10.84 -7.66
CA ILE A 16 22.64 10.65 -6.34
C ILE A 16 22.04 11.59 -5.30
N ARG A 17 21.84 12.87 -5.65
CA ARG A 17 21.22 13.85 -4.74
C ARG A 17 19.78 13.49 -4.39
N PHE A 18 19.01 12.95 -5.34
CA PHE A 18 17.65 12.50 -5.08
C PHE A 18 17.63 11.44 -3.97
N TRP A 19 18.44 10.39 -4.11
CA TRP A 19 18.47 9.27 -3.15
C TRP A 19 19.12 9.62 -1.82
N THR A 20 20.15 10.48 -1.81
CA THR A 20 20.91 10.78 -0.58
C THR A 20 20.41 12.00 0.18
N VAL A 21 19.66 12.90 -0.46
CA VAL A 21 19.20 14.16 0.16
C VAL A 21 17.70 14.36 -0.01
N SER A 22 17.19 14.41 -1.24
CA SER A 22 15.81 14.83 -1.47
C SER A 22 14.79 13.83 -0.92
N PHE A 23 14.94 12.54 -1.24
CA PHE A 23 14.03 11.49 -0.81
C PHE A 23 14.00 11.33 0.72
N PRO A 24 15.15 11.19 1.44
CA PRO A 24 15.15 11.09 2.89
C PRO A 24 14.50 12.30 3.57
N VAL A 25 14.80 13.52 3.10
CA VAL A 25 14.22 14.75 3.66
C VAL A 25 12.72 14.82 3.44
N VAL A 26 12.22 14.41 2.27
CA VAL A 26 10.77 14.39 2.01
C VAL A 26 10.09 13.34 2.88
N ALA A 27 10.64 12.12 2.96
CA ALA A 27 10.08 11.04 3.76
C ALA A 27 10.03 11.38 5.26
N ASP A 28 11.07 12.03 5.78
CA ASP A 28 11.08 12.56 7.14
C ASP A 28 10.03 13.65 7.30
N ARG A 29 10.00 14.65 6.41
CA ARG A 29 9.05 15.77 6.54
C ARG A 29 7.58 15.35 6.40
N THR A 30 7.30 14.25 5.71
CA THR A 30 5.95 13.70 5.54
C THR A 30 5.64 12.57 6.52
N TRP A 31 6.46 12.36 7.56
CA TRP A 31 6.32 11.21 8.45
C TRP A 31 4.93 11.05 9.07
N ARG A 32 4.33 12.16 9.49
CA ARG A 32 2.99 12.16 10.07
C ARG A 32 1.92 11.71 9.09
N TRP A 33 2.08 12.03 7.80
CA TRP A 33 1.12 11.66 6.76
C TRP A 33 1.23 10.17 6.44
N TRP A 34 2.43 9.65 6.20
CA TRP A 34 2.58 8.22 5.89
C TRP A 34 2.31 7.35 7.12
N LEU A 35 2.66 7.79 8.33
CA LEU A 35 2.32 7.06 9.55
C LEU A 35 0.81 7.05 9.80
N ALA A 36 0.12 8.19 9.66
CA ALA A 36 -1.34 8.21 9.79
C ALA A 36 -2.02 7.31 8.76
N THR A 37 -1.50 7.30 7.53
CA THR A 37 -1.96 6.41 6.46
C THR A 37 -1.77 4.94 6.83
N ALA A 38 -0.59 4.58 7.34
CA ALA A 38 -0.29 3.22 7.79
C ALA A 38 -1.21 2.79 8.93
N VAL A 39 -1.38 3.63 9.97
CA VAL A 39 -2.25 3.34 11.11
C VAL A 39 -3.70 3.16 10.66
N ALA A 40 -4.22 4.05 9.81
CA ALA A 40 -5.57 3.93 9.28
C ALA A 40 -5.75 2.65 8.44
N PHE A 41 -4.78 2.34 7.58
CA PHE A 41 -4.78 1.12 6.77
C PHE A 41 -4.82 -0.13 7.65
N PHE A 42 -3.92 -0.26 8.61
CA PHE A 42 -3.89 -1.42 9.51
C PHE A 42 -5.14 -1.49 10.40
N ALA A 43 -5.69 -0.36 10.83
CA ALA A 43 -6.96 -0.35 11.56
C ALA A 43 -8.10 -0.95 10.73
N VAL A 44 -8.20 -0.59 9.44
CA VAL A 44 -9.21 -1.17 8.53
C VAL A 44 -8.98 -2.67 8.32
N VAL A 45 -7.73 -3.09 8.08
CA VAL A 45 -7.37 -4.52 7.93
C VAL A 45 -7.79 -5.31 9.16
N VAL A 46 -7.47 -4.81 10.36
CA VAL A 46 -7.79 -5.47 11.62
C VAL A 46 -9.31 -5.53 11.86
N LEU A 47 -10.02 -4.42 11.64
CA LEU A 47 -11.47 -4.37 11.81
C LEU A 47 -12.19 -5.36 10.88
N ILE A 48 -11.82 -5.37 9.59
CA ILE A 48 -12.41 -6.27 8.61
C ILE A 48 -11.99 -7.72 8.89
N GLY A 49 -10.73 -7.97 9.24
CA GLY A 49 -10.25 -9.30 9.60
C GLY A 49 -11.00 -9.89 10.80
N PHE A 50 -11.19 -9.11 11.87
CA PHE A 50 -11.99 -9.54 13.03
C PHE A 50 -13.46 -9.76 12.67
N TRP A 51 -14.04 -8.87 11.87
CA TRP A 51 -15.42 -8.98 11.43
C TRP A 51 -15.64 -10.26 10.62
N VAL A 52 -14.77 -10.54 9.64
CA VAL A 52 -14.82 -11.75 8.80
C VAL A 52 -14.56 -13.00 9.62
N ALA A 53 -13.55 -13.01 10.51
CA ALA A 53 -13.25 -14.18 11.34
C ALA A 53 -14.38 -14.52 12.33
N GLY A 54 -15.12 -13.50 12.80
CA GLY A 54 -16.18 -13.64 13.80
C GLY A 54 -17.59 -13.89 13.26
N SER A 55 -17.83 -13.74 11.94
CA SER A 55 -19.19 -13.80 11.38
C SER A 55 -19.34 -14.85 10.27
N HIS A 56 -20.05 -15.93 10.60
CA HIS A 56 -20.39 -16.99 9.65
C HIS A 56 -21.30 -16.50 8.51
N GLU A 57 -22.15 -15.48 8.76
CA GLU A 57 -22.98 -14.86 7.73
C GLU A 57 -22.14 -14.18 6.63
N VAL A 58 -21.09 -13.45 7.01
CA VAL A 58 -20.21 -12.79 6.04
C VAL A 58 -19.45 -13.82 5.23
N GLN A 59 -19.00 -14.90 5.86
CA GLN A 59 -18.35 -16.02 5.18
C GLN A 59 -19.29 -16.69 4.17
N SER A 60 -20.54 -16.95 4.57
CA SER A 60 -21.55 -17.53 3.69
C SER A 60 -21.96 -16.63 2.52
N ALA A 61 -21.75 -15.31 2.64
CA ALA A 61 -21.97 -14.35 1.56
C ALA A 61 -20.77 -14.27 0.59
N ILE A 62 -19.58 -14.71 1.01
CA ILE A 62 -18.36 -14.76 0.18
C ILE A 62 -18.32 -16.05 -0.65
N GLY A 63 -18.79 -17.17 -0.08
CA GLY A 63 -18.87 -18.46 -0.76
C GLY A 63 -19.60 -19.49 0.09
N THR A 64 -19.99 -20.61 -0.51
CA THR A 64 -20.61 -21.72 0.24
C THR A 64 -19.58 -22.39 1.17
N PRO A 65 -19.99 -22.99 2.31
CA PRO A 65 -19.07 -23.67 3.22
C PRO A 65 -18.20 -24.73 2.53
N THR A 66 -18.75 -25.41 1.52
CA THR A 66 -18.05 -26.37 0.67
C THR A 66 -17.01 -25.73 -0.23
N GLU A 67 -17.28 -24.56 -0.83
CA GLU A 67 -16.28 -23.83 -1.63
C GLU A 67 -15.15 -23.29 -0.76
N ILE A 68 -15.45 -22.82 0.46
CA ILE A 68 -14.42 -22.39 1.42
C ILE A 68 -13.58 -23.58 1.89
N ASP A 69 -14.20 -24.75 2.14
CA ASP A 69 -13.48 -25.95 2.58
C ASP A 69 -12.65 -26.57 1.44
N GLU A 70 -13.11 -26.53 0.18
CA GLU A 70 -12.31 -26.91 -1.00
C GLU A 70 -11.13 -25.96 -1.21
N LEU A 71 -11.38 -24.64 -1.09
CA LEU A 71 -10.35 -23.61 -1.18
C LEU A 71 -9.28 -23.79 -0.08
N VAL A 72 -9.68 -24.20 1.13
CA VAL A 72 -8.82 -24.36 2.33
C VAL A 72 -8.09 -25.71 2.38
N SER A 73 -8.73 -26.80 1.95
CA SER A 73 -8.23 -28.18 2.09
C SER A 73 -7.46 -28.67 0.87
N HIS A 74 -7.92 -28.38 -0.35
CA HIS A 74 -7.36 -28.94 -1.58
C HIS A 74 -6.49 -27.91 -2.33
N ASP A 75 -6.93 -26.66 -2.40
CA ASP A 75 -6.18 -25.60 -3.07
C ASP A 75 -5.01 -25.08 -2.22
N VAL A 76 -5.17 -24.83 -0.91
CA VAL A 76 -4.02 -24.38 -0.09
C VAL A 76 -2.97 -25.47 0.13
N GLN A 77 -3.28 -26.75 -0.06
CA GLN A 77 -2.26 -27.80 0.07
C GLN A 77 -1.51 -28.03 -1.25
N SER A 78 -2.21 -27.99 -2.39
CA SER A 78 -1.60 -28.18 -3.73
C SER A 78 -0.94 -26.90 -4.29
N TYR A 79 -1.51 -25.72 -4.02
CA TYR A 79 -0.95 -24.41 -4.40
C TYR A 79 0.36 -24.09 -3.66
N TYR A 80 0.62 -24.75 -2.53
CA TYR A 80 1.77 -24.48 -1.65
C TYR A 80 2.82 -25.60 -1.61
N SER A 81 2.71 -26.65 -2.41
CA SER A 81 3.70 -27.75 -2.44
C SER A 81 4.77 -27.60 -3.52
N GLU A 82 4.55 -26.81 -4.58
CA GLU A 82 5.40 -26.82 -5.79
C GLU A 82 6.11 -25.48 -6.08
N HIS A 83 6.60 -24.77 -5.05
CA HIS A 83 7.41 -23.50 -5.06
C HIS A 83 6.63 -22.19 -4.72
N PRO A 84 6.24 -21.95 -3.45
CA PRO A 84 5.13 -21.03 -3.12
C PRO A 84 5.52 -19.61 -2.73
N ALA A 85 6.67 -19.41 -2.09
CA ALA A 85 6.99 -18.13 -1.48
C ALA A 85 7.33 -17.05 -2.53
N ALA A 86 8.00 -17.43 -3.62
CA ALA A 86 8.45 -16.49 -4.65
C ALA A 86 7.29 -16.00 -5.54
N SER A 87 6.37 -16.88 -5.92
CA SER A 87 5.18 -16.51 -6.72
C SER A 87 4.23 -15.61 -5.92
N PHE A 88 3.97 -15.97 -4.66
CA PHE A 88 3.20 -15.13 -3.73
C PHE A 88 3.87 -13.77 -3.52
N ALA A 89 5.18 -13.75 -3.22
CA ALA A 89 5.92 -12.50 -3.04
C ALA A 89 5.87 -11.61 -4.29
N LEU A 90 6.00 -12.19 -5.49
CA LEU A 90 5.89 -11.42 -6.73
C LEU A 90 4.48 -10.86 -6.94
N GLN A 91 3.44 -11.63 -6.60
CA GLN A 91 2.06 -11.16 -6.70
C GLN A 91 1.77 -10.01 -5.74
N VAL A 92 2.23 -10.12 -4.49
CA VAL A 92 2.12 -9.04 -3.48
C VAL A 92 2.91 -7.81 -3.93
N TRP A 93 4.12 -8.01 -4.47
CA TRP A 93 4.95 -6.94 -5.01
C TRP A 93 4.29 -6.22 -6.18
N VAL A 94 3.73 -6.95 -7.14
CA VAL A 94 3.03 -6.37 -8.30
C VAL A 94 1.80 -5.60 -7.82
N ASN A 95 1.01 -6.17 -6.90
CA ASN A 95 -0.15 -5.50 -6.33
C ASN A 95 0.23 -4.19 -5.62
N ASN A 96 1.22 -4.23 -4.73
CA ASN A 96 1.69 -3.05 -4.00
C ASN A 96 2.28 -2.00 -4.94
N SER A 97 3.04 -2.40 -5.96
CA SER A 97 3.57 -1.51 -6.98
C SER A 97 2.46 -0.84 -7.80
N TRP A 98 1.42 -1.60 -8.13
CA TRP A 98 0.23 -1.08 -8.80
C TRP A 98 -0.50 -0.07 -7.92
N VAL A 99 -0.82 -0.41 -6.67
CA VAL A 99 -1.47 0.48 -5.71
C VAL A 99 -0.65 1.77 -5.50
N ALA A 100 0.67 1.67 -5.33
CA ALA A 100 1.54 2.83 -5.20
C ALA A 100 1.50 3.72 -6.45
N THR A 101 1.53 3.12 -7.64
CA THR A 101 1.43 3.83 -8.93
C THR A 101 0.08 4.53 -9.06
N THR A 102 -1.02 3.86 -8.71
CA THR A 102 -2.35 4.45 -8.67
C THR A 102 -2.41 5.62 -7.70
N CYS A 103 -1.84 5.50 -6.50
CA CYS A 103 -1.80 6.58 -5.52
C CYS A 103 -1.07 7.82 -6.07
N ILE A 104 0.05 7.62 -6.76
CA ILE A 104 0.79 8.71 -7.44
C ILE A 104 -0.06 9.30 -8.56
N ALA A 105 -0.68 8.49 -9.42
CA ALA A 105 -1.52 8.97 -10.51
C ALA A 105 -2.71 9.81 -9.98
N MET A 106 -3.33 9.36 -8.88
CA MET A 106 -4.44 10.06 -8.24
C MET A 106 -4.02 11.36 -7.55
N SER A 107 -2.72 11.64 -7.39
CA SER A 107 -2.27 12.95 -6.89
C SER A 107 -2.64 14.10 -7.83
N VAL A 108 -2.82 13.82 -9.13
CA VAL A 108 -3.23 14.80 -10.14
C VAL A 108 -4.65 15.31 -9.87
N VAL A 109 -5.53 14.44 -9.36
CA VAL A 109 -6.91 14.78 -8.97
C VAL A 109 -7.02 15.09 -7.48
N LEU A 110 -6.10 15.92 -6.99
CA LEU A 110 -6.01 16.38 -5.60
C LEU A 110 -5.82 15.26 -4.56
N GLY A 111 -5.43 14.05 -4.97
CA GLY A 111 -5.29 12.91 -4.07
C GLY A 111 -6.59 12.49 -3.37
N LEU A 112 -7.75 13.04 -3.78
CA LEU A 112 -9.06 12.73 -3.18
C LEU A 112 -9.46 11.26 -3.30
N PRO A 113 -9.13 10.55 -4.40
CA PRO A 113 -9.45 9.12 -4.51
C PRO A 113 -8.52 8.19 -3.73
N ILE A 114 -7.37 8.69 -3.23
CA ILE A 114 -6.34 7.85 -2.58
C ILE A 114 -6.90 7.07 -1.36
N PRO A 115 -7.70 7.68 -0.45
CA PRO A 115 -8.30 6.94 0.65
C PRO A 115 -9.20 5.78 0.20
N LEU A 116 -9.91 5.90 -0.93
CA LEU A 116 -10.76 4.83 -1.46
C LEU A 116 -9.91 3.66 -1.99
N VAL A 117 -8.83 3.96 -2.70
CA VAL A 117 -7.88 2.94 -3.20
C VAL A 117 -7.24 2.18 -2.03
N LEU A 118 -6.83 2.90 -0.99
CA LEU A 118 -6.27 2.29 0.21
C LEU A 118 -7.29 1.48 0.99
N PHE A 119 -8.53 1.95 1.06
CA PHE A 119 -9.62 1.21 1.72
C PHE A 119 -9.88 -0.11 1.00
N ASP A 120 -10.00 -0.11 -0.33
CA ASP A 120 -10.22 -1.32 -1.12
C ASP A 120 -9.07 -2.32 -0.95
N ASN A 121 -7.82 -1.86 -1.00
CA ASN A 121 -6.66 -2.71 -0.74
C ASN A 121 -6.66 -3.25 0.70
N ALA A 122 -6.96 -2.41 1.70
CA ALA A 122 -7.06 -2.82 3.10
C ALA A 122 -8.19 -3.83 3.34
N ALA A 123 -9.33 -3.65 2.68
CA ALA A 123 -10.47 -4.54 2.77
C ALA A 123 -10.14 -5.93 2.21
N ASN A 124 -9.50 -5.99 1.05
CA ASN A 124 -9.04 -7.25 0.46
C ASN A 124 -8.03 -7.97 1.37
N VAL A 125 -7.06 -7.24 1.94
CA VAL A 125 -6.09 -7.82 2.89
C VAL A 125 -6.78 -8.29 4.17
N GLY A 126 -7.71 -7.51 4.73
CA GLY A 126 -8.49 -7.86 5.91
C GLY A 126 -9.36 -9.09 5.70
N LEU A 127 -9.99 -9.21 4.52
CA LEU A 127 -10.79 -10.36 4.12
C LEU A 127 -9.96 -11.64 4.11
N ILE A 128 -8.83 -11.63 3.39
CA ILE A 128 -7.92 -12.77 3.30
C ILE A 128 -7.37 -13.13 4.68
N ALA A 129 -6.97 -12.13 5.46
CA ALA A 129 -6.51 -12.35 6.82
C ALA A 129 -7.59 -13.01 7.68
N GLY A 130 -8.82 -12.49 7.68
CA GLY A 130 -9.93 -13.06 8.46
C GLY A 130 -10.19 -14.53 8.14
N LEU A 131 -10.22 -14.89 6.85
CA LEU A 131 -10.39 -16.28 6.40
C LEU A 131 -9.22 -17.18 6.82
N MET A 132 -7.97 -16.71 6.66
CA MET A 132 -6.79 -17.51 7.01
C MET A 132 -6.62 -17.68 8.53
N PHE A 133 -6.93 -16.66 9.33
CA PHE A 133 -6.91 -16.76 10.79
C PHE A 133 -7.98 -17.74 11.30
N GLN A 134 -9.17 -17.72 10.70
CA GLN A 134 -10.22 -18.69 11.04
C GLN A 134 -9.80 -20.13 10.68
N ALA A 135 -9.18 -20.32 9.51
CA ALA A 135 -8.68 -21.63 9.06
C ALA A 135 -7.43 -22.13 9.81
N GLY A 136 -6.96 -21.41 10.85
CA GLY A 136 -5.76 -21.77 11.62
C GLY A 136 -4.45 -21.56 10.85
N LYS A 137 -4.47 -20.85 9.72
CA LYS A 137 -3.30 -20.57 8.85
C LYS A 137 -2.78 -19.13 8.99
N GLY A 138 -3.15 -18.43 10.06
CA GLY A 138 -2.74 -17.04 10.32
C GLY A 138 -1.22 -16.86 10.44
N ASP A 139 -0.53 -17.76 11.15
CA ASP A 139 0.93 -17.71 11.31
C ASP A 139 1.68 -17.83 9.99
N PHE A 140 1.16 -18.66 9.09
CA PHE A 140 1.70 -18.84 7.75
C PHE A 140 1.53 -17.58 6.89
N LEU A 141 0.33 -16.97 6.93
CA LEU A 141 0.07 -15.69 6.26
C LEU A 141 1.03 -14.60 6.76
N LEU A 142 1.16 -14.45 8.08
CA LEU A 142 2.06 -13.46 8.67
C LEU A 142 3.53 -13.73 8.31
N GLY A 143 3.93 -15.00 8.29
CA GLY A 143 5.28 -15.41 7.88
C GLY A 143 5.63 -15.02 6.45
N LEU A 144 4.66 -15.02 5.53
CA LEU A 144 4.84 -14.54 4.16
C LEU A 144 4.68 -13.02 4.03
N LEU A 145 3.70 -12.44 4.74
CA LEU A 145 3.33 -11.04 4.59
C LEU A 145 4.31 -10.09 5.27
N LEU A 146 4.82 -10.42 6.47
CA LEU A 146 5.70 -9.52 7.23
C LEU A 146 7.04 -9.24 6.53
N PRO A 147 7.83 -10.23 6.07
CA PRO A 147 9.15 -9.95 5.50
C PRO A 147 9.11 -9.17 4.18
N HIS A 148 8.04 -9.33 3.40
CA HIS A 148 7.91 -8.70 2.07
C HIS A 148 7.00 -7.47 2.11
N GLY A 149 5.83 -7.62 2.72
CA GLY A 149 4.81 -6.58 2.80
C GLY A 149 5.25 -5.36 3.61
N LEU A 150 6.15 -5.47 4.59
CA LEU A 150 6.58 -4.28 5.35
C LEU A 150 7.28 -3.24 4.47
N LEU A 151 8.27 -3.65 3.68
CA LEU A 151 8.99 -2.71 2.81
C LEU A 151 8.09 -2.18 1.71
N GLU A 152 7.29 -3.05 1.10
CA GLU A 152 6.40 -2.66 -0.01
C GLU A 152 5.24 -1.77 0.45
N LEU A 153 4.61 -2.08 1.59
CA LEU A 153 3.56 -1.25 2.17
C LEU A 153 4.11 0.10 2.62
N THR A 154 5.33 0.18 3.14
CA THR A 154 5.93 1.50 3.44
C THR A 154 6.07 2.35 2.17
N ALA A 155 6.40 1.75 1.02
CA ALA A 155 6.42 2.45 -0.26
C ALA A 155 5.01 2.90 -0.68
N VAL A 156 3.99 2.06 -0.53
CA VAL A 156 2.57 2.41 -0.78
C VAL A 156 2.13 3.58 0.09
N PHE A 157 2.39 3.52 1.40
CA PHE A 157 1.99 4.58 2.33
C PHE A 157 2.73 5.89 2.06
N LEU A 158 4.00 5.83 1.68
CA LEU A 158 4.75 7.01 1.29
C LEU A 158 4.20 7.64 0.00
N ALA A 159 3.89 6.83 -1.01
CA ALA A 159 3.26 7.26 -2.25
C ALA A 159 1.90 7.92 -2.00
N ALA A 160 1.04 7.26 -1.21
CA ALA A 160 -0.26 7.77 -0.82
C ALA A 160 -0.16 9.09 -0.01
N ALA A 161 0.73 9.14 0.98
CA ALA A 161 0.95 10.32 1.80
C ALA A 161 1.43 11.52 1.00
N ILE A 162 2.36 11.31 0.06
CA ILE A 162 2.83 12.37 -0.83
C ILE A 162 1.68 12.83 -1.73
N GLY A 163 0.93 11.90 -2.34
CA GLY A 163 -0.20 12.24 -3.20
C GLY A 163 -1.30 13.04 -2.49
N MET A 164 -1.67 12.62 -1.28
CA MET A 164 -2.67 13.32 -0.46
C MET A 164 -2.15 14.69 0.03
N ARG A 165 -0.87 14.78 0.41
CA ARG A 165 -0.27 16.05 0.84
C ARG A 165 -0.15 17.06 -0.31
N LEU A 166 0.15 16.60 -1.53
CA LEU A 166 0.15 17.44 -2.73
C LEU A 166 -1.27 17.98 -3.00
N GLY A 167 -2.28 17.12 -2.96
CA GLY A 167 -3.66 17.53 -3.06
C GLY A 167 -4.10 18.53 -2.00
N TRP A 168 -3.74 18.28 -0.74
CA TRP A 168 -4.03 19.17 0.38
C TRP A 168 -3.39 20.55 0.23
N SER A 169 -2.24 20.63 -0.43
CA SER A 169 -1.54 21.91 -0.62
C SER A 169 -2.28 22.87 -1.56
N VAL A 170 -3.12 22.35 -2.47
CA VAL A 170 -4.05 23.16 -3.29
C VAL A 170 -5.14 23.79 -2.42
N ILE A 171 -5.67 23.04 -1.45
CA ILE A 171 -6.74 23.47 -0.55
C ILE A 171 -6.20 24.42 0.53
N SER A 172 -5.09 24.05 1.16
CA SER A 172 -4.43 24.77 2.24
C SER A 172 -2.93 24.90 1.97
N ALA A 173 -2.57 25.90 1.17
CA ALA A 173 -1.18 26.25 0.81
C ALA A 173 -0.32 26.75 2.01
N GLY A 174 -0.90 26.90 3.20
CA GLY A 174 -0.26 27.53 4.34
C GLY A 174 0.17 28.95 4.01
N ASN A 175 1.38 29.36 4.43
CA ASN A 175 1.91 30.71 4.20
C ASN A 175 2.50 30.93 2.79
N ARG A 176 2.36 29.98 1.85
CA ARG A 176 2.85 30.14 0.48
C ARG A 176 1.72 30.64 -0.42
N PRO A 177 1.98 31.62 -1.32
CA PRO A 177 0.98 32.05 -2.29
C PRO A 177 0.60 30.87 -3.20
N ARG A 178 -0.70 30.73 -3.48
CA ARG A 178 -1.29 29.58 -4.21
C ARG A 178 -0.66 29.30 -5.59
N GLY A 179 0.01 30.29 -6.20
CA GLY A 179 0.72 30.15 -7.48
C GLY A 179 2.15 29.59 -7.39
N GLN A 180 2.63 29.21 -6.20
CA GLN A 180 3.95 28.59 -5.98
C GLN A 180 3.85 27.17 -5.38
N VAL A 181 2.66 26.58 -5.43
CA VAL A 181 2.35 25.24 -4.90
C VAL A 181 2.31 24.22 -6.02
#